data_AF-A0A3B9L3N5-F1
#
_entry.id   AF-A0A3B9L3N5-F1
#
_cell.length_a   1.000
_cell.length_b   1.000
_cell.length_c   1.000
_cell.angle_alpha   90.00
_cell.angle_beta   90.00
_cell.angle_gamma   90.00
#
_symmetry.space_group_name_H-M   'P 1'
#
loop_
_entity.id
_entity.type
_entity.pdbx_description
1 polymer ?
#
loop_
_entity_poly.entity_id
_entity_poly.type
_entity_poly.pdbx_seq_one_letter_code
_entity_poly.pdbx_strand_id
1 'polypeptide(L)'
;ISLDRARPLHAYDAAKLSGPVVARLGRKGEKLAALDGKTYDISEEMCVIADDSGAIGLGGVMGGESTAVSDETVDVFIESAWFDPLRTARTGRATGIHSDARYRFERGVDPHSCMDGLNLAIALIVEYGGGVVSKPNLAGEAPVNTKKVTFYPADVERLTGLSVKPADMRRMLKDLEFGIEDAGDAWYLTPPTFRFDMEQSADIVEEVARLVGFDQLPTTSLPAPEGGVKAITTPMQARVRAARRVMASRGFLEAVSWSFMAKDDAALFGKTSDALVVANPVASDLDYMRP
;
A
#
# COMPACT_ATOMS: atom_id res chain seq x y z
N ILE A 1 17.00 -4.38 -10.66
CA ILE A 1 17.01 -4.16 -9.20
C ILE A 1 15.62 -3.79 -8.68
N SER A 2 14.98 -2.72 -9.20
CA SER A 2 13.59 -2.38 -8.83
C SER A 2 12.59 -3.53 -8.98
N LEU A 3 12.73 -4.33 -10.04
CA LEU A 3 11.84 -5.47 -10.30
C LEU A 3 12.21 -6.68 -9.43
N ASP A 4 13.44 -7.19 -9.56
CA ASP A 4 13.91 -8.41 -8.88
C ASP A 4 13.99 -8.28 -7.34
N ARG A 5 14.45 -7.14 -6.83
CA ARG A 5 14.70 -6.92 -5.40
C ARG A 5 13.71 -5.98 -4.74
N ALA A 6 12.68 -5.56 -5.46
CA ALA A 6 11.71 -4.57 -5.00
C ALA A 6 12.33 -3.27 -4.46
N ARG A 7 13.55 -2.91 -4.91
CA ARG A 7 14.30 -1.73 -4.47
C ARG A 7 14.40 -0.70 -5.60
N PRO A 8 13.51 0.30 -5.65
CA PRO A 8 13.66 1.40 -6.56
C PRO A 8 14.93 2.20 -6.26
N LEU A 9 15.59 2.64 -7.32
CA LEU A 9 16.81 3.42 -7.31
C LEU A 9 16.63 4.58 -8.30
N HIS A 10 17.40 5.65 -8.12
CA HIS A 10 17.47 6.74 -9.08
C HIS A 10 18.92 7.02 -9.48
N ALA A 11 19.13 7.39 -10.74
CA ALA A 11 20.43 7.81 -11.24
C ALA A 11 20.30 9.26 -11.72
N TYR A 12 21.17 10.13 -11.21
CA TYR A 12 21.28 11.50 -11.63
C TYR A 12 22.55 11.66 -12.46
N ASP A 13 22.50 12.53 -13.47
CA ASP A 13 23.71 12.98 -14.16
C ASP A 13 24.54 13.85 -13.19
N ALA A 14 25.73 13.35 -12.81
CA ALA A 14 26.54 14.00 -11.81
C ALA A 14 27.06 15.37 -12.27
N ALA A 15 27.20 15.59 -13.58
CA ALA A 15 27.62 16.88 -14.12
C ALA A 15 26.50 17.94 -14.06
N LYS A 16 25.24 17.52 -13.89
CA LYS A 16 24.07 18.41 -13.77
C LYS A 16 23.72 18.74 -12.32
N LEU A 17 24.34 18.07 -11.34
CA LEU A 17 24.13 18.35 -9.92
C LEU A 17 24.84 19.63 -9.49
N SER A 18 24.18 20.42 -8.63
CA SER A 18 24.72 21.64 -8.05
C SER A 18 24.85 21.50 -6.54
N GLY A 19 26.07 21.29 -6.05
CA GLY A 19 26.34 21.21 -4.61
C GLY A 19 25.83 19.91 -3.95
N PRO A 20 25.63 19.90 -2.62
CA PRO A 20 25.24 18.70 -1.90
C PRO A 20 23.79 18.27 -2.19
N VAL A 21 23.61 16.98 -2.48
CA VAL A 21 22.27 16.38 -2.59
C VAL A 21 21.70 16.11 -1.21
N VAL A 22 20.48 16.58 -0.95
CA VAL A 22 19.78 16.48 0.32
C VAL A 22 18.35 15.99 0.15
N ALA A 23 17.93 15.07 1.01
CA ALA A 23 16.52 14.75 1.20
C ALA A 23 15.91 15.72 2.19
N ARG A 24 14.81 16.39 1.82
CA ARG A 24 14.11 17.35 2.69
C ARG A 24 12.62 17.41 2.35
N LEU A 25 11.88 18.17 3.14
CA LEU A 25 10.52 18.55 2.77
C LEU A 25 10.53 19.68 1.73
N GLY A 26 9.46 19.72 0.95
CA GLY A 26 9.18 20.79 0.01
C GLY A 26 9.04 22.15 0.69
N ARG A 27 9.17 23.22 -0.09
CA ARG A 27 9.00 24.60 0.37
C ARG A 27 7.83 25.27 -0.34
N LYS A 28 7.17 26.22 0.32
CA LYS A 28 6.10 27.00 -0.30
C LYS A 28 6.54 27.66 -1.62
N GLY A 29 5.78 27.42 -2.68
CA GLY A 29 6.03 27.97 -4.02
C GLY A 29 7.09 27.22 -4.83
N GLU A 30 7.66 26.15 -4.28
CA GLU A 30 8.58 25.28 -5.00
C GLU A 30 7.84 24.46 -6.07
N LYS A 31 8.50 24.24 -7.22
CA LYS A 31 7.96 23.49 -8.35
C LYS A 31 9.01 22.50 -8.85
N LEU A 32 8.55 21.42 -9.46
CA LEU A 32 9.41 20.43 -10.12
C LEU A 32 8.93 20.17 -11.55
N ALA A 33 9.80 20.39 -12.53
CA ALA A 33 9.63 19.80 -13.86
C ALA A 33 10.08 18.33 -13.78
N ALA A 34 9.14 17.41 -13.87
CA ALA A 34 9.35 15.99 -13.66
C ALA A 34 9.51 15.24 -15.00
N LEU A 35 10.15 14.08 -14.96
CA LEU A 35 10.49 13.27 -16.15
C LEU A 35 9.30 12.80 -17.00
N ASP A 36 8.06 12.97 -16.54
CA ASP A 36 6.85 12.69 -17.31
C ASP A 36 6.38 13.90 -18.16
N GLY A 37 7.21 14.93 -18.28
CA GLY A 37 6.95 16.14 -19.09
C GLY A 37 6.00 17.13 -18.43
N LYS A 38 5.71 16.97 -17.13
CA LYS A 38 4.78 17.84 -16.39
C LYS A 38 5.50 18.59 -15.28
N THR A 39 4.95 19.76 -14.96
CA THR A 39 5.41 20.56 -13.81
C THR A 39 4.43 20.43 -12.66
N TYR A 40 4.95 20.12 -11.48
CA TYR A 40 4.17 19.90 -10.27
C TYR A 40 4.49 20.97 -9.22
N ASP A 41 3.45 21.49 -8.55
CA ASP A 41 3.62 22.27 -7.33
C ASP A 41 4.03 21.34 -6.19
N ILE A 42 5.09 21.72 -5.48
CA ILE A 42 5.60 20.98 -4.34
C ILE A 42 5.01 21.59 -3.07
N SER A 43 4.29 20.77 -2.31
CA SER A 43 3.80 21.15 -0.98
C SER A 43 4.85 20.89 0.11
N GLU A 44 4.70 21.56 1.25
CA GLU A 44 5.57 21.40 2.42
C GLU A 44 5.49 20.00 3.07
N GLU A 45 4.53 19.17 2.65
CA GLU A 45 4.38 17.79 3.09
C GLU A 45 5.05 16.77 2.15
N MET A 46 5.53 17.19 0.98
CA MET A 46 6.17 16.28 0.04
C MET A 46 7.64 16.12 0.38
N CYS A 47 8.13 14.87 0.41
CA CYS A 47 9.57 14.61 0.43
C CYS A 47 10.14 14.88 -0.96
N VAL A 48 11.19 15.68 -1.03
CA VAL A 48 11.94 15.98 -2.25
C VAL A 48 13.40 15.63 -2.07
N ILE A 49 14.02 15.23 -3.17
CA ILE A 49 15.46 15.22 -3.31
C ILE A 49 15.82 16.55 -3.95
N ALA A 50 16.77 17.25 -3.36
CA ALA A 50 17.15 18.60 -3.75
C ALA A 50 18.65 18.76 -3.73
N ASP A 51 19.13 19.74 -4.47
CA ASP A 51 20.49 20.27 -4.38
C ASP A 51 20.43 21.81 -4.23
N ASP A 52 21.53 22.52 -4.46
CA ASP A 52 21.58 23.98 -4.34
C ASP A 52 20.72 24.71 -5.39
N SER A 53 20.33 24.03 -6.48
CA SER A 53 19.44 24.59 -7.51
C SER A 53 17.96 24.50 -7.14
N GLY A 54 17.59 23.61 -6.22
CA GLY A 54 16.20 23.37 -5.80
C GLY A 54 15.84 21.89 -5.77
N ALA A 55 14.54 21.58 -5.81
CA ALA A 55 14.08 20.20 -5.94
C ALA A 55 14.47 19.62 -7.31
N ILE A 56 15.11 18.46 -7.27
CA ILE A 56 15.56 17.68 -8.44
C ILE A 56 14.80 16.35 -8.56
N GLY A 57 13.86 16.08 -7.65
CA GLY A 57 12.99 14.91 -7.70
C GLY A 57 11.97 14.88 -6.55
N LEU A 58 10.83 14.22 -6.77
CA LEU A 58 9.90 13.81 -5.73
C LEU A 58 10.39 12.48 -5.15
N GLY A 59 10.81 12.48 -3.88
CA GLY A 59 11.43 11.35 -3.22
C GLY A 59 10.57 10.08 -3.31
N GLY A 60 11.12 9.03 -3.94
CA GLY A 60 10.45 7.75 -4.13
C GLY A 60 9.26 7.78 -5.09
N VAL A 61 9.08 8.85 -5.87
CA VAL A 61 7.95 9.01 -6.79
C VAL A 61 8.41 9.25 -8.23
N MET A 62 9.16 10.32 -8.50
CA MET A 62 9.56 10.72 -9.85
C MET A 62 10.78 11.62 -9.82
N GLY A 63 11.74 11.40 -10.72
CA GLY A 63 12.89 12.29 -10.90
C GLY A 63 12.52 13.59 -11.61
N GLY A 64 13.37 14.61 -11.46
CA GLY A 64 13.30 15.85 -12.20
C GLY A 64 14.02 15.76 -13.55
N GLU A 65 13.59 16.60 -14.49
CA GLU A 65 14.23 16.69 -15.82
C GLU A 65 15.62 17.34 -15.76
N SER A 66 15.84 18.27 -14.82
CA SER A 66 17.07 19.07 -14.74
C SER A 66 18.34 18.26 -14.51
N THR A 67 18.22 17.10 -13.87
CA THR A 67 19.33 16.22 -13.47
C THR A 67 19.23 14.82 -14.08
N ALA A 68 18.37 14.66 -15.09
CA ALA A 68 18.15 13.40 -15.78
C ALA A 68 19.42 12.92 -16.50
N VAL A 69 19.65 11.61 -16.48
CA VAL A 69 20.67 10.97 -17.33
C VAL A 69 20.26 11.05 -18.81
N SER A 70 21.25 11.20 -19.69
CA SER A 70 21.10 11.21 -21.14
C SER A 70 22.18 10.36 -21.82
N ASP A 71 22.13 10.27 -23.14
CA ASP A 71 23.13 9.51 -23.93
C ASP A 71 24.55 10.10 -23.79
N GLU A 72 24.66 11.36 -23.36
CA GLU A 72 25.92 12.07 -23.10
C GLU A 72 26.42 11.93 -21.65
N THR A 73 25.64 11.35 -20.74
CA THR A 73 26.03 11.23 -19.33
C THR A 73 27.23 10.29 -19.19
N VAL A 74 28.27 10.78 -18.51
CA VAL A 74 29.49 10.00 -18.23
C VAL A 74 29.56 9.58 -16.77
N ASP A 75 29.30 10.52 -15.87
CA ASP A 75 29.35 10.30 -14.42
C ASP A 75 27.92 10.31 -13.85
N VAL A 76 27.61 9.32 -13.00
CA VAL A 76 26.28 9.18 -12.38
C VAL A 76 26.37 9.22 -10.86
N PHE A 77 25.41 9.92 -10.24
CA PHE A 77 25.14 9.79 -8.81
C PHE A 77 23.96 8.84 -8.62
N ILE A 78 24.18 7.75 -7.89
CA ILE A 78 23.14 6.75 -7.64
C ILE A 78 22.52 6.95 -6.26
N GLU A 79 21.21 7.17 -6.25
CA GLU A 79 20.40 7.22 -5.04
C GLU A 79 19.77 5.84 -4.76
N SER A 80 20.06 5.34 -3.56
CA SER A 80 19.35 4.22 -2.93
C SER A 80 18.84 4.67 -1.57
N ALA A 81 17.56 5.00 -1.50
CA ALA A 81 16.95 5.61 -0.32
C ALA A 81 15.73 4.81 0.16
N TRP A 82 15.35 5.04 1.41
CA TRP A 82 14.08 4.63 1.98
C TRP A 82 13.22 5.86 2.21
N PHE A 83 11.96 5.80 1.78
CA PHE A 83 11.00 6.89 1.92
C PHE A 83 9.82 6.42 2.77
N ASP A 84 9.29 7.32 3.60
CA ASP A 84 8.09 7.05 4.40
C ASP A 84 6.89 6.66 3.51
N PRO A 85 6.32 5.46 3.68
CA PRO A 85 5.27 4.95 2.78
C PRO A 85 4.03 5.85 2.73
N LEU A 86 3.62 6.41 3.87
CA LEU A 86 2.42 7.25 3.94
C LEU A 86 2.64 8.58 3.22
N ARG A 87 3.80 9.20 3.40
CA ARG A 87 4.18 10.43 2.71
C ARG A 87 4.28 10.18 1.21
N THR A 88 4.92 9.10 0.77
CA THR A 88 4.98 8.72 -0.65
C THR A 88 3.59 8.50 -1.24
N ALA A 89 2.69 7.81 -0.52
CA ALA A 89 1.30 7.61 -0.95
C ALA A 89 0.52 8.93 -1.08
N ARG A 90 0.73 9.87 -0.15
CA ARG A 90 0.11 11.20 -0.19
C ARG A 90 0.64 12.03 -1.35
N THR A 91 1.96 12.07 -1.56
CA THR A 91 2.59 12.74 -2.70
C THR A 91 2.03 12.19 -4.01
N GLY A 92 2.01 10.87 -4.19
CA GLY A 92 1.51 10.24 -5.41
C GLY A 92 0.03 10.51 -5.69
N ARG A 93 -0.83 10.57 -4.65
CA ARG A 93 -2.25 10.95 -4.80
C ARG A 93 -2.41 12.43 -5.13
N ALA A 94 -1.63 13.30 -4.51
CA ALA A 94 -1.69 14.74 -4.73
C ALA A 94 -1.23 15.13 -6.15
N THR A 95 -0.22 14.44 -6.68
CA THR A 95 0.32 14.69 -8.03
C THR A 95 -0.37 13.87 -9.12
N GLY A 96 -1.06 12.78 -8.77
CA GLY A 96 -1.62 11.83 -9.73
C GLY A 96 -0.56 11.00 -10.48
N ILE A 97 0.71 11.04 -10.05
CA ILE A 97 1.81 10.29 -10.68
C ILE A 97 1.70 8.81 -10.33
N HIS A 98 1.72 7.93 -11.33
CA HIS A 98 1.79 6.48 -11.15
C HIS A 98 3.13 5.96 -11.68
N SER A 99 4.03 5.56 -10.79
CA SER A 99 5.35 5.01 -11.14
C SER A 99 5.64 3.72 -10.36
N ASP A 100 6.55 2.90 -10.89
CA ASP A 100 7.02 1.69 -10.21
C ASP A 100 7.67 1.98 -8.85
N ALA A 101 8.35 3.13 -8.74
CA ALA A 101 8.97 3.59 -7.51
C ALA A 101 7.89 3.92 -6.47
N ARG A 102 6.91 4.76 -6.84
CA ARG A 102 5.78 5.10 -5.97
C ARG A 102 5.06 3.86 -5.51
N TYR A 103 4.72 2.95 -6.43
CA TYR A 103 3.96 1.74 -6.15
C TYR A 103 4.60 0.89 -5.05
N ARG A 104 5.93 0.76 -5.06
CA ARG A 104 6.69 -0.02 -4.08
C ARG A 104 6.86 0.76 -2.78
N PHE A 105 7.35 2.00 -2.84
CA PHE A 105 7.58 2.79 -1.63
C PHE A 105 6.29 3.07 -0.85
N GLU A 106 5.15 3.29 -1.51
CA GLU A 106 3.87 3.52 -0.82
C GLU A 106 3.33 2.28 -0.07
N ARG A 107 3.84 1.09 -0.39
CA ARG A 107 3.51 -0.19 0.28
C ARG A 107 4.58 -0.64 1.29
N GLY A 108 5.71 0.05 1.33
CA GLY A 108 6.87 -0.34 2.10
C GLY A 108 7.91 -1.07 1.24
N VAL A 109 9.14 -0.60 1.34
CA VAL A 109 10.34 -1.27 0.84
C VAL A 109 11.23 -1.53 2.06
N ASP A 110 11.84 -2.71 2.13
CA ASP A 110 12.67 -3.12 3.27
C ASP A 110 13.71 -2.05 3.64
N PRO A 111 13.62 -1.36 4.79
CA PRO A 111 14.54 -0.29 5.14
C PRO A 111 16.02 -0.70 5.19
N HIS A 112 16.32 -1.99 5.36
CA HIS A 112 17.70 -2.48 5.47
C HIS A 112 18.34 -2.81 4.12
N SER A 113 17.57 -2.85 3.02
CA SER A 113 18.09 -3.20 1.69
C SER A 113 18.68 -2.02 0.88
N CYS A 114 18.84 -0.83 1.48
CA CYS A 114 19.36 0.34 0.76
C CYS A 114 20.79 0.12 0.26
N MET A 115 21.70 -0.34 1.13
CA MET A 115 23.10 -0.58 0.76
C MET A 115 23.24 -1.74 -0.22
N ASP A 116 22.49 -2.82 -0.02
CA ASP A 116 22.49 -3.97 -0.94
C ASP A 116 21.99 -3.56 -2.33
N GLY A 117 20.92 -2.77 -2.39
CA GLY A 117 20.41 -2.21 -3.64
C GLY A 117 21.43 -1.33 -4.36
N LEU A 118 22.13 -0.47 -3.62
CA LEU A 118 23.19 0.39 -4.16
C LEU A 118 24.35 -0.46 -4.70
N ASN A 119 24.82 -1.45 -3.95
CA ASN A 119 25.92 -2.31 -4.34
C ASN A 119 25.59 -3.13 -5.60
N LEU A 120 24.35 -3.63 -5.71
CA LEU A 120 23.87 -4.31 -6.92
C LEU A 120 23.84 -3.36 -8.12
N ALA A 121 23.44 -2.10 -7.93
CA ALA A 121 23.39 -1.10 -8.99
C ALA A 121 24.80 -0.78 -9.50
N ILE A 122 25.72 -0.56 -8.57
CA ILE A 122 27.13 -0.34 -8.86
C ILE A 122 27.72 -1.53 -9.61
N ALA A 123 27.47 -2.76 -9.15
CA ALA A 123 27.98 -3.96 -9.82
C ALA A 123 27.53 -4.05 -11.28
N LEU A 124 26.24 -3.81 -11.54
CA LEU A 124 25.70 -3.81 -12.91
C LEU A 124 26.27 -2.67 -13.75
N ILE A 125 26.37 -1.45 -13.22
CA ILE A 125 26.95 -0.32 -13.94
C ILE A 125 28.41 -0.61 -14.30
N VAL A 126 29.20 -1.15 -13.38
CA VAL A 126 30.60 -1.49 -13.64
C VAL A 126 30.74 -2.63 -14.65
N GLU A 127 29.90 -3.66 -14.54
CA GLU A 127 29.93 -4.81 -15.44
C GLU A 127 29.65 -4.41 -16.91
N TYR A 128 28.65 -3.54 -17.13
CA TYR A 128 28.18 -3.22 -18.48
C TYR A 128 28.67 -1.86 -19.01
N GLY A 129 28.92 -0.89 -18.13
CA GLY A 129 29.33 0.48 -18.47
C GLY A 129 30.76 0.83 -18.04
N GLY A 130 31.41 0.01 -17.22
CA GLY A 130 32.73 0.30 -16.66
C GLY A 130 32.70 1.44 -15.64
N GLY A 131 33.75 2.26 -15.63
CA GLY A 131 33.89 3.40 -14.71
C GLY A 131 34.60 3.06 -13.39
N VAL A 132 34.73 4.07 -12.54
CA VAL A 132 35.39 3.97 -11.23
C VAL A 132 34.40 4.32 -10.13
N VAL A 133 34.31 3.46 -9.13
CA VAL A 133 33.34 3.59 -8.03
C VAL A 133 33.93 4.44 -6.91
N SER A 134 33.22 5.48 -6.50
CA SER A 134 33.55 6.25 -5.30
C SER A 134 33.13 5.54 -4.01
N LYS A 135 33.55 6.05 -2.86
CA LYS A 135 33.00 5.58 -1.58
C LYS A 135 31.52 5.97 -1.47
N PRO A 136 30.64 5.06 -1.00
CA PRO A 136 29.25 5.41 -0.75
C PRO A 136 29.15 6.37 0.44
N ASN A 137 28.25 7.34 0.34
CA ASN A 137 27.84 8.18 1.46
C ASN A 137 26.52 7.65 2.02
N LEU A 138 26.49 7.39 3.32
CA LEU A 138 25.28 6.98 4.03
C LEU A 138 24.81 8.14 4.92
N ALA A 139 23.56 8.55 4.74
CA ALA A 139 22.92 9.56 5.57
C ALA A 139 21.69 8.98 6.26
N GLY A 140 21.59 9.18 7.58
CA GLY A 140 20.52 8.64 8.41
C GLY A 140 20.76 7.20 8.83
N GLU A 141 19.77 6.64 9.52
CA GLU A 141 19.75 5.26 10.00
C GLU A 141 18.46 4.58 9.55
N ALA A 142 18.54 3.29 9.24
CA ALA A 142 17.34 2.51 8.93
C ALA A 142 16.41 2.47 10.14
N PRO A 143 15.09 2.67 9.97
CA PRO A 143 14.15 2.48 11.07
C PRO A 143 14.24 1.04 11.59
N VAL A 144 14.49 0.90 12.89
CA VAL A 144 14.55 -0.40 13.56
C VAL A 144 13.16 -0.76 14.07
N ASN A 145 12.58 -1.84 13.53
CA ASN A 145 11.37 -2.41 14.13
C ASN A 145 11.77 -3.25 15.35
N THR A 146 11.74 -2.63 16.54
CA THR A 146 12.08 -3.30 17.81
C THR A 146 10.88 -4.01 18.45
N LYS A 147 9.68 -3.87 17.88
CA LYS A 147 8.47 -4.39 18.48
C LYS A 147 8.33 -5.88 18.16
N LYS A 148 8.54 -6.71 19.18
CA LYS A 148 8.21 -8.13 19.09
C LYS A 148 6.69 -8.30 19.07
N VAL A 149 6.23 -9.25 18.26
CA VAL A 149 4.84 -9.70 18.24
C VAL A 149 4.70 -10.83 19.24
N THR A 150 3.79 -10.68 20.20
CA THR A 150 3.42 -11.77 21.09
C THR A 150 2.49 -12.72 20.34
N PHE A 151 2.94 -13.97 20.15
CA PHE A 151 2.20 -15.03 19.48
C PHE A 151 1.93 -16.17 20.46
N TYR A 152 0.69 -16.67 20.48
CA TYR A 152 0.32 -17.84 21.25
C TYR A 152 0.10 -19.00 20.28
N PRO A 153 0.90 -20.09 20.33
CA PRO A 153 0.72 -21.23 19.44
C PRO A 153 -0.71 -21.82 19.48
N ALA A 154 -1.39 -21.72 20.63
CA ALA A 154 -2.79 -22.13 20.78
C ALA A 154 -3.78 -21.28 19.97
N ASP A 155 -3.41 -20.06 19.56
CA ASP A 155 -4.26 -19.20 18.73
C ASP A 155 -4.46 -19.78 17.33
N VAL A 156 -3.53 -20.61 16.82
CA VAL A 156 -3.67 -21.26 15.52
C VAL A 156 -4.93 -22.12 15.50
N GLU A 157 -5.04 -23.06 16.45
CA GLU A 157 -6.21 -23.93 16.55
C GLU A 157 -7.46 -23.14 16.94
N ARG A 158 -7.34 -22.19 17.88
CA ARG A 158 -8.47 -21.37 18.33
C ARG A 158 -9.12 -20.54 17.22
N LEU A 159 -8.32 -19.95 16.33
CA LEU A 159 -8.80 -19.05 15.28
C LEU A 159 -9.13 -19.79 13.97
N THR A 160 -8.43 -20.88 13.66
CA THR A 160 -8.53 -21.54 12.35
C THR A 160 -9.07 -22.97 12.42
N GLY A 161 -9.03 -23.60 13.60
CA GLY A 161 -9.30 -25.03 13.77
C GLY A 161 -8.16 -25.94 13.29
N LEU A 162 -7.06 -25.39 12.76
CA LEU A 162 -5.90 -26.19 12.35
C LEU A 162 -5.15 -26.69 13.57
N SER A 163 -4.97 -28.01 13.66
CA SER A 163 -4.08 -28.62 14.65
C SER A 163 -2.66 -28.72 14.07
N VAL A 164 -1.80 -27.78 14.43
CA VAL A 164 -0.40 -27.73 13.98
C VAL A 164 0.50 -27.96 15.18
N LYS A 165 1.52 -28.82 15.05
CA LYS A 165 2.46 -29.05 16.15
C LYS A 165 3.35 -27.82 16.35
N PRO A 166 3.70 -27.44 17.59
CA PRO A 166 4.61 -26.32 17.85
C PRO A 166 5.97 -26.45 17.13
N ALA A 167 6.50 -27.67 16.96
CA ALA A 167 7.73 -27.88 16.22
C ALA A 167 7.61 -27.47 14.73
N ASP A 168 6.47 -27.75 14.10
CA ASP A 168 6.22 -27.40 12.70
C ASP A 168 5.99 -25.89 12.55
N MET A 169 5.22 -25.27 13.45
CA MET A 169 5.06 -23.81 13.47
C MET A 169 6.40 -23.10 13.60
N ARG A 170 7.29 -23.57 14.48
CA ARG A 170 8.62 -23.00 14.66
C ARG A 170 9.46 -23.09 13.39
N ARG A 171 9.41 -24.22 12.68
CA ARG A 171 10.11 -24.39 11.41
C ARG A 171 9.59 -23.38 10.38
N MET A 172 8.26 -23.33 10.19
CA MET A 172 7.61 -22.40 9.27
C MET A 172 8.00 -20.95 9.52
N LEU A 173 7.96 -20.50 10.78
CA LEU A 173 8.31 -19.13 11.14
C LEU A 173 9.80 -18.84 10.97
N LYS A 174 10.69 -19.82 11.22
CA LYS A 174 12.12 -19.67 10.91
C LYS A 174 12.41 -19.61 9.41
N ASP A 175 11.70 -20.39 8.61
CA ASP A 175 11.82 -20.36 7.14
C ASP A 175 11.36 -19.00 6.58
N LEU A 176 10.47 -18.32 7.28
CA LEU A 176 10.06 -16.92 7.04
C LEU A 176 10.96 -15.89 7.73
N GLU A 177 12.12 -16.30 8.25
CA GLU A 177 13.14 -15.44 8.87
C GLU A 177 12.71 -14.72 10.17
N PHE A 178 11.70 -15.23 10.89
CA PHE A 178 11.37 -14.69 12.20
C PHE A 178 12.44 -15.05 13.24
N GLY A 179 12.83 -14.06 14.04
CA GLY A 179 13.45 -14.31 15.33
C GLY A 179 12.41 -14.88 16.30
N ILE A 180 12.75 -15.95 17.04
CA ILE A 180 11.81 -16.62 17.95
C ILE A 180 12.43 -16.71 19.34
N GLU A 181 11.83 -16.03 20.29
CA GLU A 181 12.09 -16.20 21.72
C GLU A 181 10.95 -16.99 22.35
N ASP A 182 11.25 -18.20 22.82
CA ASP A 182 10.26 -19.08 23.44
C ASP A 182 10.11 -18.76 24.92
N ALA A 183 8.91 -18.36 25.34
CA ALA A 183 8.55 -18.09 26.73
C ALA A 183 7.50 -19.09 27.26
N GLY A 184 7.43 -20.30 26.70
CA GLY A 184 6.50 -21.35 27.11
C GLY A 184 5.18 -21.25 26.34
N ASP A 185 4.14 -20.72 26.99
CA ASP A 185 2.79 -20.62 26.42
C ASP A 185 2.69 -19.54 25.32
N ALA A 186 3.67 -18.65 25.25
CA ALA A 186 3.78 -17.59 24.25
C ALA A 186 5.19 -17.54 23.66
N TRP A 187 5.27 -17.13 22.39
CA TRP A 187 6.52 -16.81 21.71
C TRP A 187 6.57 -15.30 21.43
N TYR A 188 7.71 -14.68 21.69
CA TYR A 188 7.98 -13.32 21.24
C TYR A 188 8.70 -13.40 19.90
N LEU A 189 8.01 -12.96 18.86
CA LEU A 189 8.47 -13.06 17.49
C LEU A 189 8.99 -11.71 17.00
N THR A 190 10.19 -11.72 16.43
CA THR A 190 10.76 -10.57 15.73
C THR A 190 10.56 -10.79 14.23
N PRO A 191 9.65 -10.06 13.57
CA PRO A 191 9.48 -10.17 12.12
C PRO A 191 10.73 -9.68 11.38
N PRO A 192 11.05 -10.25 10.20
CA PRO A 192 12.11 -9.73 9.36
C PRO A 192 11.74 -8.33 8.84
N THR A 193 12.76 -7.53 8.50
CA THR A 193 12.61 -6.09 8.23
C THR A 193 11.79 -5.76 6.98
N PHE A 194 11.65 -6.73 6.07
CA PHE A 194 10.82 -6.62 4.86
C PHE A 194 9.33 -6.91 5.09
N ARG A 195 8.92 -7.34 6.30
CA ARG A 195 7.51 -7.57 6.66
C ARG A 195 6.95 -6.40 7.46
N PHE A 196 5.97 -5.71 6.89
CA PHE A 196 5.33 -4.51 7.47
C PHE A 196 3.94 -4.78 8.04
N ASP A 197 3.48 -6.03 7.94
CA ASP A 197 2.12 -6.49 8.21
C ASP A 197 2.02 -7.39 9.46
N MET A 198 3.12 -7.55 10.21
CA MET A 198 3.22 -8.42 11.38
C MET A 198 3.15 -7.60 12.67
N GLU A 199 1.95 -7.38 13.20
CA GLU A 199 1.73 -6.51 14.36
C GLU A 199 1.10 -7.23 15.57
N GLN A 200 0.43 -8.36 15.35
CA GLN A 200 -0.35 -9.08 16.35
C GLN A 200 -0.34 -10.61 16.12
N SER A 201 -0.75 -11.38 17.15
CA SER A 201 -0.81 -12.85 17.11
C SER A 201 -1.59 -13.38 15.90
N ALA A 202 -2.69 -12.72 15.51
CA ALA A 202 -3.53 -13.14 14.39
C ALA A 202 -2.79 -13.11 13.04
N ASP A 203 -1.87 -12.17 12.83
CA ASP A 203 -1.13 -12.08 11.56
C ASP A 203 -0.14 -13.24 11.44
N ILE A 204 0.42 -13.68 12.57
CA ILE A 204 1.27 -14.88 12.65
C ILE A 204 0.44 -16.14 12.41
N VAL A 205 -0.78 -16.19 12.93
CA VAL A 205 -1.72 -17.30 12.66
C VAL A 205 -2.03 -17.40 11.17
N GLU A 206 -2.23 -16.26 10.49
CA GLU A 206 -2.41 -16.24 9.03
C GLU A 206 -1.19 -16.82 8.30
N GLU A 207 0.03 -16.43 8.70
CA GLU A 207 1.26 -16.98 8.09
C GLU A 207 1.38 -18.50 8.27
N VAL A 208 1.06 -19.02 9.46
CA VAL A 208 1.03 -20.46 9.71
C VAL A 208 -0.04 -21.13 8.85
N ALA A 209 -1.27 -20.61 8.83
CA ALA A 209 -2.37 -21.17 8.05
C ALA A 209 -2.09 -21.15 6.55
N ARG A 210 -1.47 -20.08 6.04
CA ARG A 210 -1.06 -19.94 4.64
C ARG A 210 -0.01 -20.98 4.23
N LEU A 211 0.96 -21.26 5.10
CA LEU A 211 2.00 -22.27 4.84
C LEU A 211 1.51 -23.70 5.01
N VAL A 212 0.53 -23.95 5.88
CA VAL A 212 -0.18 -25.23 5.94
C VAL A 212 -1.01 -25.43 4.67
N GLY A 213 -1.68 -24.38 4.20
CA GLY A 213 -2.59 -24.41 3.06
C GLY A 213 -4.04 -24.22 3.50
N PHE A 214 -4.72 -23.23 2.93
CA PHE A 214 -6.11 -22.91 3.30
C PHE A 214 -7.11 -24.01 2.95
N ASP A 215 -6.77 -24.91 2.03
CA ASP A 215 -7.54 -26.11 1.72
C ASP A 215 -7.58 -27.12 2.87
N GLN A 216 -6.62 -27.05 3.80
CA GLN A 216 -6.60 -27.90 5.00
C GLN A 216 -7.45 -27.34 6.14
N LEU A 217 -8.03 -26.14 6.00
CA LEU A 217 -8.93 -25.58 7.01
C LEU A 217 -10.13 -26.51 7.21
N PRO A 218 -10.46 -26.89 8.46
CA PRO A 218 -11.54 -27.83 8.70
C PRO A 218 -12.88 -27.22 8.30
N THR A 219 -13.64 -27.96 7.49
CA THR A 219 -15.03 -27.61 7.18
C THR A 219 -15.95 -28.09 8.30
N THR A 220 -15.87 -27.43 9.45
CA THR A 220 -16.72 -27.75 10.60
C THR A 220 -18.07 -27.06 10.48
N SER A 221 -19.15 -27.82 10.66
CA SER A 221 -20.48 -27.22 10.72
C SER A 221 -20.57 -26.27 11.92
N LEU A 222 -21.13 -25.08 11.70
CA LEU A 222 -21.38 -24.15 12.79
C LEU A 222 -22.30 -24.79 13.84
N PRO A 223 -22.07 -24.54 15.14
CA PRO A 223 -22.95 -25.04 16.17
C PRO A 223 -24.38 -24.51 15.95
N ALA A 224 -25.38 -25.33 16.29
CA ALA A 224 -26.76 -24.87 16.27
C ALA A 224 -26.90 -23.68 17.25
N PRO A 225 -27.54 -22.58 16.84
CA PRO A 225 -27.74 -21.44 17.72
C PRO A 225 -28.57 -21.84 18.95
N GLU A 226 -28.15 -21.39 20.12
CA GLU A 226 -28.91 -21.61 21.36
C GLU A 226 -30.33 -21.03 21.24
N GLY A 227 -31.33 -21.81 21.63
CA GLY A 227 -32.75 -21.39 21.60
C GLY A 227 -33.50 -21.63 20.29
N GLY A 228 -32.86 -22.25 19.29
CA GLY A 228 -33.50 -22.64 18.03
C GLY A 228 -33.77 -21.48 17.07
N VAL A 229 -34.19 -21.80 15.84
CA VAL A 229 -34.45 -20.79 14.81
C VAL A 229 -35.85 -20.21 14.99
N LYS A 230 -35.97 -19.04 15.64
CA LYS A 230 -37.21 -18.26 15.60
C LYS A 230 -37.39 -17.63 14.23
N ALA A 231 -38.63 -17.35 13.81
CA ALA A 231 -38.88 -16.59 12.59
C ALA A 231 -38.32 -15.16 12.76
N ILE A 232 -37.14 -14.92 12.21
CA ILE A 232 -36.39 -13.65 12.34
C ILE A 232 -37.04 -12.52 11.50
N THR A 233 -37.94 -12.85 10.58
CA THR A 233 -38.52 -11.84 9.68
C THR A 233 -39.46 -10.90 10.42
N THR A 234 -39.15 -9.61 10.37
CA THR A 234 -40.05 -8.59 10.89
C THR A 234 -41.34 -8.55 10.06
N PRO A 235 -42.46 -8.07 10.64
CA PRO A 235 -43.69 -7.88 9.88
C PRO A 235 -43.50 -7.04 8.60
N MET A 236 -42.58 -6.06 8.62
CA MET A 236 -42.26 -5.27 7.43
C MET A 236 -41.59 -6.10 6.33
N GLN A 237 -40.57 -6.90 6.67
CA GLN A 237 -39.88 -7.76 5.72
C GLN A 237 -40.84 -8.79 5.10
N ALA A 238 -41.74 -9.36 5.92
CA ALA A 238 -42.78 -10.28 5.45
C ALA A 238 -43.73 -9.59 4.45
N ARG A 239 -44.19 -8.37 4.78
CA ARG A 239 -45.05 -7.56 3.90
C ARG A 239 -44.37 -7.18 2.59
N VAL A 240 -43.09 -6.77 2.60
CA VAL A 240 -42.35 -6.44 1.38
C VAL A 240 -42.26 -7.64 0.44
N ARG A 241 -41.93 -8.83 0.97
CA ARG A 241 -41.90 -10.07 0.16
C ARG A 241 -43.27 -10.42 -0.41
N ALA A 242 -44.32 -10.31 0.41
CA ALA A 242 -45.69 -10.55 -0.03
C ALA A 242 -46.12 -9.55 -1.12
N ALA A 243 -45.84 -8.26 -0.93
CA ALA A 243 -46.14 -7.20 -1.89
C ALA A 243 -45.46 -7.45 -3.23
N ARG A 244 -44.17 -7.80 -3.26
CA ARG A 244 -43.46 -8.15 -4.50
C ARG A 244 -44.12 -9.31 -5.25
N ARG A 245 -44.52 -10.38 -4.54
CA ARG A 245 -45.23 -11.51 -5.14
C ARG A 245 -46.59 -11.13 -5.73
N VAL A 246 -47.34 -10.28 -5.02
CA VAL A 246 -48.64 -9.77 -5.50
C VAL A 246 -48.47 -8.85 -6.71
N MET A 247 -47.42 -8.03 -6.75
CA MET A 247 -47.12 -7.19 -7.90
C MET A 247 -46.73 -8.05 -9.11
N ALA A 248 -45.88 -9.05 -8.92
CA ALA A 248 -45.50 -10.00 -9.96
C ALA A 248 -46.71 -10.78 -10.53
N SER A 249 -47.62 -11.26 -9.68
CA SER A 249 -48.82 -11.96 -10.15
C SER A 249 -49.80 -11.06 -10.92
N ARG A 250 -49.66 -9.73 -10.80
CA ARG A 250 -50.40 -8.72 -11.55
C ARG A 250 -49.69 -8.24 -12.81
N GLY A 251 -48.58 -8.86 -13.19
CA GLY A 251 -47.84 -8.54 -14.42
C GLY A 251 -46.80 -7.43 -14.28
N PHE A 252 -46.46 -7.00 -13.07
CA PHE A 252 -45.35 -6.08 -12.86
C PHE A 252 -44.01 -6.82 -12.87
N LEU A 253 -42.99 -6.19 -13.44
CA LEU A 253 -41.60 -6.65 -13.38
C LEU A 253 -40.84 -5.85 -12.32
N GLU A 254 -40.07 -6.54 -11.47
CA GLU A 254 -39.19 -5.88 -10.52
C GLU A 254 -37.99 -5.29 -11.26
N ALA A 255 -37.71 -4.01 -11.02
CA ALA A 255 -36.55 -3.30 -11.55
C ALA A 255 -35.66 -2.82 -10.39
N VAL A 256 -34.35 -2.92 -10.58
CA VAL A 256 -33.35 -2.33 -9.68
C VAL A 256 -32.60 -1.26 -10.47
N SER A 257 -32.90 0.00 -10.17
CA SER A 257 -32.26 1.15 -10.79
C SER A 257 -31.07 1.64 -9.96
N TRP A 258 -30.28 2.54 -10.54
CA TRP A 258 -29.29 3.31 -9.79
C TRP A 258 -29.96 4.11 -8.67
N SER A 259 -29.21 4.27 -7.57
CA SER A 259 -29.57 5.19 -6.48
C SER A 259 -29.23 6.64 -6.82
N PHE A 260 -28.47 6.86 -7.91
CA PHE A 260 -28.09 8.16 -8.43
C PHE A 260 -28.90 8.48 -9.68
N MET A 261 -29.15 9.76 -9.90
CA MET A 261 -29.81 10.32 -11.09
C MET A 261 -29.36 11.77 -11.27
N ALA A 262 -29.77 12.39 -12.37
CA ALA A 262 -29.53 13.81 -12.58
C ALA A 262 -30.33 14.62 -11.55
N LYS A 263 -29.73 15.65 -10.96
CA LYS A 263 -30.42 16.56 -10.03
C LYS A 263 -31.69 17.16 -10.65
N ASP A 264 -31.65 17.47 -11.94
CA ASP A 264 -32.79 18.02 -12.68
C ASP A 264 -33.96 17.03 -12.75
N ASP A 265 -33.68 15.75 -12.97
CA ASP A 265 -34.70 14.70 -12.94
C ASP A 265 -35.26 14.51 -11.52
N ALA A 266 -34.40 14.61 -10.48
CA ALA A 266 -34.83 14.52 -9.09
C ALA A 266 -35.76 15.68 -8.70
N ALA A 267 -35.54 16.88 -9.26
CA ALA A 267 -36.37 18.06 -9.04
C ALA A 267 -37.82 17.89 -9.55
N LEU A 268 -38.07 16.95 -10.48
CA LEU A 268 -39.41 16.60 -10.92
C LEU A 268 -40.25 15.93 -9.82
N PHE A 269 -39.59 15.35 -8.79
CA PHE A 269 -40.25 14.61 -7.70
C PHE A 269 -40.29 15.36 -6.37
N GLY A 270 -39.76 16.60 -6.30
CA GLY A 270 -39.84 17.43 -5.10
C GLY A 270 -38.63 18.34 -4.89
N LYS A 271 -38.45 18.79 -3.64
CA LYS A 271 -37.33 19.66 -3.28
C LYS A 271 -36.01 18.89 -3.30
N THR A 272 -35.02 19.42 -4.01
CA THR A 272 -33.67 18.88 -4.01
C THR A 272 -32.79 19.62 -3.00
N SER A 273 -32.36 18.93 -1.94
CA SER A 273 -31.39 19.44 -0.97
C SER A 273 -29.97 19.30 -1.53
N ASP A 274 -29.15 20.33 -1.42
CA ASP A 274 -27.74 20.26 -1.82
C ASP A 274 -26.95 19.22 -1.02
N ALA A 275 -27.46 18.78 0.14
CA ALA A 275 -26.86 17.70 0.93
C ALA A 275 -26.86 16.33 0.24
N LEU A 276 -27.62 16.16 -0.85
CA LEU A 276 -27.72 14.93 -1.63
C LEU A 276 -26.94 14.97 -2.96
N VAL A 277 -26.23 16.08 -3.22
CA VAL A 277 -25.36 16.22 -4.40
C VAL A 277 -24.06 15.45 -4.17
N VAL A 278 -23.64 14.66 -5.15
CA VAL A 278 -22.40 13.89 -5.12
C VAL A 278 -21.24 14.78 -5.57
N ALA A 279 -20.25 14.99 -4.69
CA ALA A 279 -19.15 15.92 -4.96
C ALA A 279 -18.21 15.50 -6.11
N ASN A 280 -18.06 14.19 -6.34
CA ASN A 280 -17.25 13.65 -7.44
C ASN A 280 -18.01 12.47 -8.08
N PRO A 281 -19.03 12.75 -8.90
CA PRO A 281 -19.91 11.71 -9.45
C PRO A 281 -19.19 10.91 -10.53
N VAL A 282 -19.61 9.65 -10.70
CA VAL A 282 -19.06 8.77 -11.75
C VAL A 282 -19.37 9.27 -13.17
N ALA A 283 -20.48 9.99 -13.32
CA ALA A 283 -20.91 10.65 -14.54
C ALA A 283 -21.72 11.91 -14.19
N SER A 284 -21.74 12.90 -15.09
CA SER A 284 -22.40 14.18 -14.85
C SER A 284 -23.92 14.07 -14.66
N ASP A 285 -24.54 13.01 -15.19
CA ASP A 285 -25.98 12.70 -15.09
C ASP A 285 -26.30 11.77 -13.90
N LEU A 286 -25.31 11.46 -13.05
CA LEU A 286 -25.45 10.68 -11.82
C LEU A 286 -24.93 11.48 -10.61
N ASP A 287 -25.26 12.77 -10.58
CA ASP A 287 -24.75 13.75 -9.64
C ASP A 287 -25.61 13.93 -8.37
N TYR A 288 -26.75 13.23 -8.29
CA TYR A 288 -27.72 13.42 -7.21
C TYR A 288 -28.31 12.11 -6.69
N MET A 289 -28.45 11.98 -5.36
CA MET A 289 -29.13 10.84 -4.75
C MET A 289 -30.65 10.92 -4.99
N ARG A 290 -31.27 9.86 -5.50
CA ARG A 290 -32.73 9.83 -5.76
C ARG A 290 -33.53 10.19 -4.49
N PRO A 291 -34.58 11.03 -4.60
CA PRO A 291 -35.38 11.50 -3.48
C PRO A 291 -36.26 10.40 -2.84
#